data_AF-A0A7K0Z197-F1
#
_entry.id   AF-A0A7K0Z197-F1
#
_cell.length_a   1.000
_cell.length_b   1.000
_cell.length_c   1.000
_cell.angle_alpha   90.00
_cell.angle_beta   90.00
_cell.angle_gamma   90.00
#
_symmetry.space_group_name_H-M   'P 1'
#
loop_
_entity.id
_entity.type
_entity.pdbx_description
1 polymer ?
#
loop_
_entity_poly.entity_id
_entity_poly.type
_entity_poly.pdbx_seq_one_letter_code
_entity_poly.pdbx_strand_id
1 'polypeptide(L)'
;MPFSVLSTILFVAPDVHSKTLLLTWLAISFFGHASMAPFVIYFNGKFNRTTHIIFALCMGAVRGATINLTAPVLRVEDPLNLILRTMNSSLSVLYAVVVAGIIISVWTKFDSDLRQLLGNAIEVGKRRTTLDESGMLRVKPETSGNIQQVLSELNDYIASASNGESPSLTLKEQANAIDRLINKHIRPHSAERWRQAELIWPKIRPWDVLRKSILSTDLPVISTLIFTLPLGLFGQFARSSFTDGIIIQGASVLLILIAMVSANNLGRRLKNQTRSRNIVFVLFVLFVNLPTLISLSYFINFDVYSSFSNLVEVHAASVLTFLMILFLASIVIIVQENRENALVLLEEIISKQALQNMIDGGVVASTQSEFAQYLHAEVQSQLMACKLLLLKAAESEFTLMSPEVTQKVLDRLELLKRPFEKRPDRIPSARLEEFRKTWEGLAQIYFNLPPELSGVSRSGEVIAQLIEELIVNAIRHGKAKNITVNATIADGLCVISVLDDGRIKSTKKAGLGSTLFEVFAPDWKLASTSQGTLATLTAKYF
;
A
#
# COMPACT_ATOMS: atom_id res chain seq x y z
N MET A 1 4.64 10.39 18.49
CA MET A 1 5.31 11.20 19.53
C MET A 1 4.38 11.66 20.64
N PRO A 2 3.23 12.34 20.43
CA PRO A 2 2.48 12.90 21.57
C PRO A 2 1.86 11.85 22.51
N PHE A 3 1.32 10.74 21.98
CA PHE A 3 0.63 9.73 22.79
C PHE A 3 1.57 8.88 23.67
N SER A 4 2.80 8.61 23.23
CA SER A 4 3.78 7.80 23.97
C SER A 4 4.45 8.57 25.12
N VAL A 5 4.63 9.89 24.95
CA VAL A 5 5.13 10.79 25.99
C VAL A 5 4.11 10.90 27.12
N LEU A 6 2.81 11.00 26.78
CA LEU A 6 1.69 11.00 27.73
C LEU A 6 1.52 9.67 28.48
N SER A 7 1.63 8.52 27.80
CA SER A 7 1.53 7.22 28.48
C SER A 7 2.66 7.04 29.49
N THR A 8 3.85 7.53 29.18
CA THR A 8 5.00 7.46 30.10
C THR A 8 4.72 8.22 31.39
N ILE A 9 4.03 9.35 31.35
CA ILE A 9 3.67 10.09 32.57
C ILE A 9 2.72 9.27 33.45
N LEU A 10 1.71 8.62 32.85
CA LEU A 10 0.78 7.76 33.57
C LEU A 10 1.44 6.55 34.26
N PHE A 11 2.53 6.03 33.67
CA PHE A 11 3.18 4.80 34.15
C PHE A 11 4.47 5.04 34.94
N VAL A 12 5.03 6.24 34.89
CA VAL A 12 6.36 6.58 35.43
C VAL A 12 6.30 7.66 36.51
N ALA A 13 5.44 8.67 36.35
CA ALA A 13 5.38 9.77 37.31
C ALA A 13 4.62 9.35 38.58
N PRO A 14 5.17 9.56 39.79
CA PRO A 14 4.39 9.48 41.02
C PRO A 14 3.35 10.60 41.07
N ASP A 15 2.27 10.38 41.84
CA ASP A 15 1.06 11.20 41.90
C ASP A 15 1.32 12.71 41.65
N VAL A 16 0.91 13.17 40.47
CA VAL A 16 1.24 14.52 39.99
C VAL A 16 0.24 15.53 40.56
N HIS A 17 0.57 16.09 41.72
CA HIS A 17 -0.30 17.04 42.43
C HIS A 17 -0.08 18.51 42.04
N SER A 18 0.94 18.83 41.24
CA SER A 18 1.24 20.22 40.83
C SER A 18 1.57 20.35 39.34
N LYS A 19 1.23 21.52 38.76
CA LYS A 19 1.57 21.85 37.36
C LYS A 19 3.08 21.80 37.10
N THR A 20 3.88 22.22 38.08
CA THR A 20 5.35 22.20 37.97
C THR A 20 5.89 20.79 37.92
N LEU A 21 5.37 19.89 38.77
CA LEU A 21 5.74 18.47 38.75
C LEU A 21 5.32 17.79 37.44
N LEU A 22 4.14 18.13 36.91
CA LEU A 22 3.67 17.65 35.61
C LEU A 22 4.60 18.07 34.47
N LEU A 23 4.97 19.35 34.41
CA LEU A 23 5.90 19.89 33.41
C LEU A 23 7.29 19.25 33.51
N THR A 24 7.74 18.96 34.73
CA THR A 24 9.02 18.30 34.98
C THR A 24 9.01 16.86 34.46
N TRP A 25 7.98 16.08 34.77
CA TRP A 25 7.84 14.72 34.24
C TRP A 25 7.58 14.68 32.73
N LEU A 26 6.90 15.69 32.17
CA LEU A 26 6.81 15.88 30.71
C LEU A 26 8.19 16.07 30.08
N ALA A 27 9.04 16.90 30.67
CA ALA A 27 10.40 17.12 30.19
C ALA A 27 11.25 15.84 30.30
N ILE A 28 11.22 15.14 31.44
CA ILE A 28 11.91 13.85 31.64
C ILE A 28 11.46 12.83 30.58
N SER A 29 10.15 12.71 30.37
CA SER A 29 9.56 11.81 29.37
C SER A 29 10.00 12.19 27.96
N PHE A 30 10.05 13.49 27.63
CA PHE A 30 10.54 13.97 26.35
C PHE A 30 12.00 13.60 26.12
N PHE A 31 12.89 13.85 27.09
CA PHE A 31 14.31 13.48 26.99
C PHE A 31 14.49 11.97 26.80
N GLY A 32 13.74 11.16 27.56
CA GLY A 32 13.75 9.70 27.41
C GLY A 32 13.27 9.20 26.04
N HIS A 33 12.36 9.91 25.37
CA HIS A 33 11.97 9.56 23.99
C HIS A 33 12.94 10.12 22.95
N ALA A 34 13.47 11.31 23.16
CA ALA A 34 14.46 11.92 22.28
C ALA A 34 15.73 11.06 22.20
N SER A 35 16.12 10.40 23.30
CA SER A 35 17.25 9.46 23.32
C SER A 35 17.04 8.22 22.45
N MET A 36 15.81 7.93 22.02
CA MET A 36 15.51 6.85 21.08
C MET A 36 15.76 7.24 19.61
N ALA A 37 15.81 8.53 19.28
CA ALA A 37 15.88 9.02 17.89
C ALA A 37 17.08 8.49 17.09
N PRO A 38 18.31 8.39 17.66
CA PRO A 38 19.45 7.83 16.92
C PRO A 38 19.20 6.39 16.45
N PHE A 39 18.53 5.58 17.29
CA PHE A 39 18.18 4.21 16.95
C PHE A 39 17.17 4.15 15.81
N VAL A 40 16.19 5.04 15.76
CA VAL A 40 15.19 5.07 14.68
C VAL A 40 15.80 5.52 13.36
N ILE A 41 16.65 6.56 13.37
CA ILE A 41 17.27 7.12 12.16
C ILE A 41 18.27 6.15 11.53
N TYR A 42 19.12 5.52 12.36
CA TYR A 42 20.17 4.62 11.87
C TYR A 42 19.62 3.33 11.26
N PHE A 43 18.41 2.92 11.64
CA PHE A 43 17.94 1.55 11.48
C PHE A 43 16.88 1.35 10.39
N ASN A 44 16.72 2.32 9.48
CA ASN A 44 15.75 2.25 8.41
C ASN A 44 16.10 1.15 7.37
N GLY A 45 15.57 -0.07 7.60
CA GLY A 45 15.49 -1.17 6.61
C GLY A 45 16.75 -2.02 6.37
N LYS A 46 17.82 -1.87 7.17
CA LYS A 46 19.15 -2.46 6.85
C LYS A 46 19.47 -3.81 7.50
N PHE A 47 18.69 -4.29 8.46
CA PHE A 47 19.09 -5.42 9.32
C PHE A 47 18.05 -6.54 9.41
N ASN A 48 18.48 -7.71 9.91
CA ASN A 48 17.61 -8.88 10.08
C ASN A 48 16.70 -8.76 11.32
N ARG A 49 15.70 -9.63 11.42
CA ARG A 49 14.69 -9.61 12.50
C ARG A 49 15.27 -9.75 13.91
N THR A 50 16.34 -10.54 14.08
CA THR A 50 17.00 -10.73 15.38
C THR A 50 17.67 -9.44 15.84
N THR A 51 18.36 -8.76 14.91
CA THR A 51 18.95 -7.45 15.17
C THR A 51 17.87 -6.43 15.54
N HIS A 52 16.68 -6.47 14.91
CA HIS A 52 15.57 -5.56 15.27
C HIS A 52 15.12 -5.73 16.73
N ILE A 53 15.08 -6.97 17.24
CA ILE A 53 14.71 -7.25 18.64
C ILE A 53 15.76 -6.73 19.61
N ILE A 54 17.04 -7.01 19.33
CA ILE A 54 18.16 -6.54 20.17
C ILE A 54 18.19 -5.01 20.21
N PHE A 55 17.99 -4.36 19.06
CA PHE A 55 17.96 -2.91 18.98
C PHE A 55 16.77 -2.31 19.74
N ALA A 56 15.58 -2.92 19.68
CA ALA A 56 14.44 -2.46 20.46
C ALA A 56 14.70 -2.55 21.98
N LEU A 57 15.40 -3.59 22.43
CA LEU A 57 15.85 -3.72 23.82
C LEU A 57 16.87 -2.62 24.18
N CYS A 58 17.92 -2.42 23.38
CA CYS A 58 18.91 -1.36 23.62
C CYS A 58 18.29 0.04 23.61
N MET A 59 17.38 0.31 22.68
CA MET A 59 16.64 1.56 22.57
C MET A 59 15.83 1.83 23.84
N GLY A 60 15.12 0.81 24.35
CA GLY A 60 14.39 0.92 25.61
C GLY A 60 15.30 1.04 26.84
N ALA A 61 16.46 0.40 26.85
CA ALA A 61 17.47 0.54 27.90
C ALA A 61 17.99 1.99 27.97
N VAL A 62 18.38 2.57 26.84
CA VAL A 62 18.84 3.97 26.76
C VAL A 62 17.74 4.94 27.19
N ARG A 63 16.49 4.72 26.78
CA ARG A 63 15.34 5.49 27.27
C ARG A 63 15.20 5.41 28.79
N GLY A 64 15.27 4.20 29.36
CA GLY A 64 15.11 3.99 30.80
C GLY A 64 16.23 4.64 31.62
N ALA A 65 17.47 4.48 31.18
CA ALA A 65 18.62 5.13 31.79
C ALA A 65 18.51 6.66 31.71
N THR A 66 18.09 7.20 30.57
CA THR A 66 17.90 8.65 30.40
C THR A 66 16.83 9.18 31.35
N ILE A 67 15.70 8.49 31.50
CA ILE A 67 14.64 8.88 32.45
C ILE A 67 15.20 8.94 33.89
N ASN A 68 15.90 7.88 34.30
CA ASN A 68 16.43 7.76 35.67
C ASN A 68 17.49 8.82 35.99
N LEU A 69 18.42 9.06 35.04
CA LEU A 69 19.53 10.00 35.21
C LEU A 69 19.07 11.47 35.09
N THR A 70 18.00 11.74 34.35
CA THR A 70 17.47 13.12 34.19
C THR A 70 16.60 13.54 35.36
N ALA A 71 15.93 12.60 36.04
CA ALA A 71 15.11 12.89 37.21
C ALA A 71 15.86 13.71 38.29
N PRO A 72 17.04 13.28 38.81
CA PRO A 72 17.75 14.02 39.85
C PRO A 72 18.28 15.38 39.35
N VAL A 73 18.63 15.51 38.06
CA VAL A 73 19.03 16.78 37.45
C VAL A 73 17.91 17.82 37.54
N LEU A 74 16.66 17.37 37.40
CA LEU A 74 15.47 18.21 37.54
C LEU A 74 14.91 18.24 38.97
N ARG A 75 15.69 17.79 39.96
CA ARG A 75 15.35 17.79 41.39
C ARG A 75 14.10 16.97 41.73
N VAL A 76 13.89 15.86 41.01
CA VAL A 76 12.84 14.87 41.29
C VAL A 76 13.50 13.51 41.44
N GLU A 77 12.98 12.66 42.32
CA GLU A 77 13.46 11.29 42.45
C GLU A 77 12.63 10.35 41.59
N ASP A 78 13.32 9.47 40.86
CA ASP A 78 12.69 8.35 40.18
C ASP A 78 12.42 7.25 41.23
N PRO A 79 11.18 6.73 41.35
CA PRO A 79 10.86 5.67 42.31
C PRO A 79 11.57 4.34 42.02
N LEU A 80 12.12 4.16 40.81
CA LEU A 80 12.88 2.97 40.44
C LEU A 80 14.38 3.23 40.48
N ASN A 81 15.14 2.24 40.92
CA ASN A 81 16.58 2.25 40.70
C ASN A 81 16.93 2.13 39.21
N LEU A 82 18.16 2.53 38.85
CA LEU A 82 18.63 2.55 37.47
C LEU A 82 18.45 1.20 36.74
N ILE A 83 18.74 0.08 37.41
CA ILE A 83 18.69 -1.25 36.82
C ILE A 83 17.24 -1.61 36.46
N LEU A 84 16.32 -1.52 37.42
CA LEU A 84 14.91 -1.85 37.24
C LEU A 84 14.25 -0.90 36.23
N ARG A 85 14.57 0.40 36.26
CA ARG A 85 14.05 1.38 35.28
C ARG A 85 14.52 1.05 33.86
N THR A 86 15.79 0.71 33.70
CA THR A 86 16.40 0.34 32.41
C THR A 86 15.77 -0.94 31.87
N MET A 87 15.64 -1.99 32.68
CA MET A 87 15.04 -3.26 32.28
C MET A 87 13.55 -3.12 31.93
N ASN A 88 12.78 -2.44 32.78
CA ASN A 88 11.35 -2.22 32.54
C ASN A 88 11.11 -1.41 31.25
N SER A 89 11.92 -0.37 31.01
CA SER A 89 11.84 0.40 29.76
C SER A 89 12.28 -0.41 28.53
N SER A 90 13.29 -1.27 28.65
CA SER A 90 13.73 -2.18 27.58
C SER A 90 12.60 -3.08 27.11
N LEU A 91 11.93 -3.75 28.05
CA LEU A 91 10.79 -4.61 27.75
C LEU A 91 9.61 -3.81 27.22
N SER A 92 9.26 -2.69 27.86
CA SER A 92 8.13 -1.86 27.41
C SER A 92 8.29 -1.36 25.97
N VAL A 93 9.49 -0.93 25.59
CA VAL A 93 9.79 -0.50 24.21
C VAL A 93 9.78 -1.68 23.24
N LEU A 94 10.34 -2.83 23.62
CA LEU A 94 10.25 -4.05 22.79
C LEU A 94 8.80 -4.42 22.49
N TYR A 95 7.94 -4.46 23.51
CA TYR A 95 6.52 -4.78 23.33
C TYR A 95 5.82 -3.73 22.48
N ALA A 96 6.10 -2.44 22.69
CA ALA A 96 5.53 -1.37 21.87
C ALA A 96 5.91 -1.52 20.38
N VAL A 97 7.18 -1.85 20.08
CA VAL A 97 7.65 -2.08 18.70
C VAL A 97 7.02 -3.34 18.11
N VAL A 98 6.93 -4.43 18.87
CA VAL A 98 6.29 -5.67 18.41
C VAL A 98 4.81 -5.44 18.12
N VAL A 99 4.08 -4.79 19.02
CA VAL A 99 2.66 -4.44 18.85
C VAL A 99 2.46 -3.53 17.63
N ALA A 100 3.27 -2.48 17.48
CA ALA A 100 3.21 -1.59 16.32
C ALA A 100 3.49 -2.34 15.01
N GLY A 101 4.51 -3.21 14.99
CA GLY A 101 4.85 -4.04 13.84
C GLY A 101 3.73 -5.02 13.48
N ILE A 102 3.11 -5.65 14.48
CA ILE A 102 1.94 -6.52 14.29
C ILE A 102 0.80 -5.72 13.66
N ILE A 103 0.44 -4.56 14.21
CA ILE A 103 -0.65 -3.71 13.69
C ILE A 103 -0.39 -3.36 12.22
N ILE A 104 0.80 -2.86 11.90
CA ILE A 104 1.16 -2.48 10.52
C ILE A 104 1.12 -3.70 9.59
N SER A 105 1.70 -4.83 10.02
CA SER A 105 1.75 -6.06 9.22
C SER A 105 0.36 -6.62 8.96
N VAL A 106 -0.51 -6.64 9.97
CA VAL A 106 -1.89 -7.10 9.86
C VAL A 106 -2.65 -6.23 8.84
N TRP A 107 -2.56 -4.89 8.96
CA TRP A 107 -3.29 -3.99 8.07
C TRP A 107 -2.80 -4.04 6.62
N THR A 108 -1.49 -4.02 6.43
CA THR A 108 -0.90 -4.07 5.09
C THR A 108 -1.19 -5.40 4.40
N LYS A 109 -1.07 -6.51 5.14
CA LYS A 109 -1.36 -7.85 4.62
C LYS A 109 -2.85 -8.02 4.32
N PHE A 110 -3.73 -7.59 5.23
CA PHE A 110 -5.17 -7.68 5.03
C PHE A 110 -5.65 -6.85 3.84
N ASP A 111 -5.17 -5.61 3.66
CA ASP A 111 -5.50 -4.78 2.50
C ASP A 111 -5.03 -5.43 1.19
N SER A 112 -3.82 -5.99 1.19
CA SER A 112 -3.27 -6.72 0.03
C SER A 112 -4.11 -7.95 -0.33
N ASP A 113 -4.38 -8.81 0.65
CA ASP A 113 -5.14 -10.06 0.45
C ASP A 113 -6.57 -9.74 -0.01
N LEU A 114 -7.21 -8.72 0.56
CA LEU A 114 -8.53 -8.25 0.15
C LEU A 114 -8.55 -7.78 -1.30
N ARG A 115 -7.59 -6.91 -1.69
CA ARG A 115 -7.49 -6.40 -3.06
C ARG A 115 -7.30 -7.53 -4.06
N GLN A 116 -6.49 -8.53 -3.71
CA GLN A 116 -6.28 -9.71 -4.56
C GLN A 116 -7.57 -10.51 -4.73
N LEU A 117 -8.26 -10.84 -3.64
CA LEU A 117 -9.49 -11.62 -3.70
C LEU A 117 -10.62 -10.87 -4.42
N LEU A 118 -10.77 -9.57 -4.17
CA LEU A 118 -11.74 -8.74 -4.88
C LEU A 118 -11.39 -8.64 -6.37
N GLY A 119 -10.10 -8.50 -6.70
CA GLY A 119 -9.61 -8.55 -8.07
C GLY A 119 -9.99 -9.86 -8.78
N ASN A 120 -9.78 -10.99 -8.12
CA ASN A 120 -10.18 -12.31 -8.64
C ASN A 120 -11.70 -12.41 -8.83
N ALA A 121 -12.49 -11.91 -7.87
CA ALA A 121 -13.95 -11.90 -7.96
C ALA A 121 -14.45 -11.02 -9.12
N ILE A 122 -13.83 -9.85 -9.32
CA ILE A 122 -14.08 -8.96 -10.46
C ILE A 122 -13.73 -9.67 -11.77
N GLU A 123 -12.61 -10.39 -11.85
CA GLU A 123 -12.23 -11.12 -13.05
C GLU A 123 -13.23 -12.24 -13.39
N VAL A 124 -13.72 -12.98 -12.38
CA VAL A 124 -14.78 -13.97 -12.55
C VAL A 124 -16.08 -13.31 -13.01
N GLY A 125 -16.47 -12.19 -12.40
CA GLY A 125 -17.64 -11.40 -12.80
C GLY A 125 -17.53 -10.90 -14.25
N LYS A 126 -16.32 -10.50 -14.67
CA LYS A 126 -15.99 -10.10 -16.03
C LYS A 126 -16.14 -11.25 -17.03
N ARG A 127 -15.63 -12.45 -16.72
CA ARG A 127 -15.80 -13.63 -17.58
C ARG A 127 -17.27 -13.99 -17.77
N ARG A 128 -18.11 -13.84 -16.73
CA ARG A 128 -19.56 -14.04 -16.84
C ARG A 128 -20.22 -13.01 -17.75
N THR A 129 -19.88 -11.73 -17.58
CA THR A 129 -20.45 -10.64 -18.41
C THR A 129 -20.00 -10.68 -19.88
N THR A 130 -18.84 -11.26 -20.19
CA THR A 130 -18.40 -11.50 -21.58
C THR A 130 -19.13 -12.65 -22.26
N LEU A 131 -19.72 -13.58 -21.50
CA LEU A 131 -20.49 -14.71 -22.04
C LEU A 131 -21.96 -14.32 -22.34
N ASP A 132 -22.47 -13.26 -21.72
CA ASP A 132 -23.78 -12.68 -22.02
C ASP A 132 -23.67 -11.57 -23.08
N GLU A 133 -24.29 -11.75 -24.25
CA GLU A 133 -24.37 -10.71 -25.31
C GLU A 133 -24.97 -9.39 -24.78
N SER A 134 -25.92 -9.49 -23.83
CA SER A 134 -26.54 -8.36 -23.12
C SER A 134 -25.55 -7.60 -22.21
N GLY A 135 -24.54 -8.29 -21.67
CA GLY A 135 -23.50 -7.72 -20.83
C GLY A 135 -22.49 -6.89 -21.63
N MET A 136 -22.15 -7.33 -22.84
CA MET A 136 -21.29 -6.57 -23.77
C MET A 136 -21.87 -5.20 -24.13
N LEU A 137 -23.20 -5.09 -24.26
CA LEU A 137 -23.89 -3.82 -24.56
C LEU A 137 -23.83 -2.82 -23.40
N ARG A 138 -23.86 -3.29 -22.15
CA ARG A 138 -23.73 -2.43 -20.95
C ARG A 138 -22.31 -1.97 -20.67
N VAL A 139 -21.30 -2.71 -21.15
CA VAL A 139 -19.88 -2.50 -20.84
C VAL A 139 -19.14 -1.77 -21.96
N LYS A 140 -19.68 -1.74 -23.20
CA LYS A 140 -19.14 -0.89 -24.27
C LYS A 140 -19.12 0.56 -23.80
N PRO A 141 -17.94 1.21 -23.68
CA PRO A 141 -17.91 2.61 -23.33
C PRO A 141 -18.62 3.40 -24.44
N GLU A 142 -19.73 4.08 -24.12
CA GLU A 142 -20.52 4.91 -25.05
C GLU A 142 -19.65 5.87 -25.90
N THR A 143 -18.49 6.25 -25.36
CA THR A 143 -17.51 7.15 -25.99
C THR A 143 -16.64 6.48 -27.08
N SER A 144 -16.65 5.14 -27.19
CA SER A 144 -15.93 4.42 -28.25
C SER A 144 -16.43 4.83 -29.64
N GLY A 145 -17.73 5.02 -29.81
CA GLY A 145 -18.34 5.50 -31.04
C GLY A 145 -17.87 6.91 -31.42
N ASN A 146 -17.78 7.83 -30.46
CA ASN A 146 -17.29 9.20 -30.71
C ASN A 146 -15.82 9.20 -31.14
N ILE A 147 -14.95 8.40 -30.49
CA ILE A 147 -13.53 8.35 -30.87
C ILE A 147 -13.36 7.70 -32.25
N GLN A 148 -14.12 6.64 -32.55
CA GLN A 148 -14.13 6.01 -33.87
C GLN A 148 -14.63 6.96 -34.96
N GLN A 149 -15.67 7.75 -34.67
CA GLN A 149 -16.19 8.76 -35.59
C GLN A 149 -15.12 9.82 -35.88
N VAL A 150 -14.48 10.38 -34.85
CA VAL A 150 -13.43 11.40 -35.03
C VAL A 150 -12.20 10.82 -35.75
N LEU A 151 -11.84 9.55 -35.49
CA LEU A 151 -10.79 8.86 -36.24
C LEU A 151 -11.17 8.61 -37.71
N SER A 152 -12.45 8.34 -37.99
CA SER A 152 -12.93 8.21 -39.37
C SER A 152 -12.91 9.55 -40.09
N GLU A 153 -13.41 10.62 -39.47
CA GLU A 153 -13.35 11.97 -40.01
C GLU A 153 -11.91 12.38 -40.32
N LEU A 154 -10.95 12.06 -39.44
CA LEU A 154 -9.52 12.32 -39.67
C LEU A 154 -8.98 11.51 -40.86
N ASN A 155 -9.34 10.24 -40.98
CA ASN A 155 -8.91 9.39 -42.08
C ASN A 155 -9.44 9.89 -43.43
N ASP A 156 -10.71 10.27 -43.47
CA ASP A 156 -11.38 10.79 -44.67
C ASP A 156 -10.78 12.16 -45.06
N TYR A 157 -10.40 12.97 -44.07
CA TYR A 157 -9.68 14.24 -44.24
C TYR A 157 -8.24 14.07 -44.77
N ILE A 158 -7.53 13.00 -44.39
CA ILE A 158 -6.18 12.70 -44.89
C ILE A 158 -6.24 12.08 -46.29
N ALA A 159 -7.21 11.21 -46.56
CA ALA A 159 -7.41 10.58 -47.87
C ALA A 159 -7.81 11.62 -48.94
N SER A 160 -8.73 12.55 -48.62
CA SER A 160 -9.15 13.62 -49.53
C SER A 160 -8.02 14.59 -49.90
N ALA A 161 -7.11 14.87 -48.96
CA ALA A 161 -5.93 15.69 -49.22
C ALA A 161 -4.90 15.02 -50.14
N SER A 162 -4.87 13.67 -50.20
CA SER A 162 -3.99 12.92 -51.12
C SER A 162 -4.51 12.89 -52.56
N ASN A 163 -5.83 13.01 -52.76
CA ASN A 163 -6.48 12.82 -54.07
C ASN A 163 -6.67 14.11 -54.87
N GLY A 164 -6.12 15.25 -54.41
CA GLY A 164 -6.00 16.47 -55.22
C GLY A 164 -7.29 17.28 -55.46
N GLU A 165 -8.42 16.95 -54.83
CA GLU A 165 -9.72 17.58 -55.13
C GLU A 165 -10.12 18.75 -54.20
N SER A 166 -9.24 19.26 -53.34
CA SER A 166 -9.57 20.36 -52.41
C SER A 166 -8.35 21.23 -52.11
N PRO A 167 -8.53 22.53 -51.76
CA PRO A 167 -7.42 23.46 -51.59
C PRO A 167 -6.42 22.90 -50.58
N SER A 168 -5.21 22.66 -51.07
CA SER A 168 -4.15 21.89 -50.43
C SER A 168 -3.81 22.43 -49.05
N LEU A 169 -4.33 21.80 -48.00
CA LEU A 169 -3.85 22.03 -46.65
C LEU A 169 -2.42 21.49 -46.53
N THR A 170 -1.58 22.26 -45.87
CA THR A 170 -0.20 21.89 -45.64
C THR A 170 -0.13 20.68 -44.72
N LEU A 171 0.86 19.80 -44.91
CA LEU A 171 1.12 18.64 -44.03
C LEU A 171 1.21 19.01 -42.53
N LYS A 172 1.57 20.27 -42.23
CA LYS A 172 1.56 20.85 -40.88
C LYS A 172 0.15 20.98 -40.30
N GLU A 173 -0.86 21.30 -41.09
CA GLU A 173 -2.26 21.43 -40.65
C GLU A 173 -2.87 20.06 -40.31
N GLN A 174 -2.54 19.01 -41.08
CA GLN A 174 -2.91 17.64 -40.75
C GLN A 174 -2.25 17.15 -39.45
N ALA A 175 -0.95 17.42 -39.27
CA ALA A 175 -0.25 17.13 -38.02
C ALA A 175 -0.85 17.88 -36.82
N ASN A 176 -1.33 19.12 -37.03
CA ASN A 176 -2.02 19.90 -36.01
C ASN A 176 -3.43 19.34 -35.69
N ALA A 177 -4.13 18.79 -36.67
CA ALA A 177 -5.43 18.14 -36.45
C ALA A 177 -5.29 16.91 -35.53
N ILE A 178 -4.26 16.07 -35.77
CA ILE A 178 -3.92 14.95 -34.89
C ILE A 178 -3.59 15.44 -33.47
N ASP A 179 -2.83 16.54 -33.34
CA ASP A 179 -2.48 17.10 -32.03
C ASP A 179 -3.71 17.61 -31.26
N ARG A 180 -4.67 18.22 -31.96
CA ARG A 180 -5.95 18.62 -31.37
C ARG A 180 -6.75 17.40 -30.92
N LEU A 181 -6.77 16.32 -31.69
CA LEU A 181 -7.46 15.08 -31.35
C LEU A 181 -6.89 14.44 -30.08
N ILE A 182 -5.57 14.35 -29.98
CA ILE A 182 -4.87 13.85 -28.78
C ILE A 182 -5.20 14.71 -27.55
N ASN A 183 -5.08 16.03 -27.65
CA ASN A 183 -5.23 16.92 -26.50
C ASN A 183 -6.68 17.17 -26.08
N LYS A 184 -7.63 17.20 -27.03
CA LYS A 184 -9.05 17.51 -26.77
C LYS A 184 -9.88 16.27 -26.43
N HIS A 185 -9.53 15.09 -26.97
CA HIS A 185 -10.34 13.88 -26.79
C HIS A 185 -9.57 12.78 -26.06
N ILE A 186 -8.40 12.34 -26.55
CA ILE A 186 -7.73 11.15 -26.00
C ILE A 186 -7.23 11.36 -24.57
N ARG A 187 -6.49 12.45 -24.32
CA ARG A 187 -5.88 12.73 -23.01
C ARG A 187 -6.90 12.96 -21.87
N PRO A 188 -7.91 13.83 -22.01
CA PRO A 188 -8.89 14.06 -20.94
C PRO A 188 -9.77 12.83 -20.69
N HIS A 189 -10.17 12.10 -21.73
CA HIS A 189 -10.98 10.89 -21.55
C HIS A 189 -10.19 9.75 -20.87
N SER A 190 -8.92 9.56 -21.21
CA SER A 190 -8.07 8.60 -20.52
C SER A 190 -7.92 8.95 -19.02
N ALA A 191 -7.61 10.21 -18.71
CA ALA A 191 -7.43 10.66 -17.32
C ALA A 191 -8.71 10.54 -16.47
N GLU A 192 -9.87 10.93 -17.00
CA GLU A 192 -11.14 10.83 -16.28
C GLU A 192 -11.54 9.38 -16.01
N ARG A 193 -11.33 8.48 -16.98
CA ARG A 193 -11.62 7.05 -16.80
C ARG A 193 -10.67 6.38 -15.81
N TRP A 194 -9.40 6.78 -15.79
CA TRP A 194 -8.44 6.30 -14.80
C TRP A 194 -8.84 6.70 -13.37
N ARG A 195 -9.27 7.96 -13.19
CA ARG A 195 -9.78 8.48 -11.91
C ARG A 195 -11.03 7.72 -11.44
N GLN A 196 -11.96 7.44 -12.36
CA GLN A 196 -13.17 6.67 -12.06
C GLN A 196 -12.86 5.21 -11.67
N ALA A 197 -11.83 4.60 -12.25
CA ALA A 197 -11.42 3.24 -11.91
C ALA A 197 -10.80 3.13 -10.50
N GLU A 198 -10.11 4.18 -10.03
CA GLU A 198 -9.44 4.18 -8.72
C GLU A 198 -10.42 4.37 -7.53
N LEU A 199 -11.58 5.00 -7.77
CA LEU A 199 -12.57 5.35 -6.73
C LEU A 199 -13.35 4.16 -6.15
N ILE A 200 -13.20 2.95 -6.68
CA ILE A 200 -14.09 1.80 -6.41
C ILE A 200 -13.50 0.81 -5.37
N TRP A 201 -12.26 1.00 -4.92
CA TRP A 201 -11.65 0.13 -3.91
C TRP A 201 -12.25 0.34 -2.51
N PRO A 202 -12.69 -0.74 -1.81
CA PRO A 202 -13.30 -0.63 -0.50
C PRO A 202 -12.28 -0.16 0.54
N LYS A 203 -12.64 0.87 1.31
CA LYS A 203 -11.90 1.27 2.51
C LYS A 203 -12.45 0.51 3.70
N ILE A 204 -11.82 -0.60 4.07
CA ILE A 204 -12.20 -1.33 5.28
C ILE A 204 -11.75 -0.55 6.51
N ARG A 205 -12.66 -0.36 7.47
CA ARG A 205 -12.36 0.34 8.72
C ARG A 205 -11.74 -0.63 9.71
N PRO A 206 -10.64 -0.25 10.38
CA PRO A 206 -10.00 -1.09 11.38
C PRO A 206 -10.92 -1.62 12.49
N TRP A 207 -11.92 -0.82 12.83
CA TRP A 207 -12.87 -1.12 13.88
C TRP A 207 -13.82 -2.27 13.53
N ASP A 208 -14.17 -2.45 12.26
CA ASP A 208 -15.12 -3.49 11.85
C ASP A 208 -14.49 -4.89 11.99
N VAL A 209 -13.20 -5.00 11.62
CA VAL A 209 -12.41 -6.22 11.81
C VAL A 209 -12.21 -6.52 13.30
N LEU A 210 -11.89 -5.51 14.11
CA LEU A 210 -11.72 -5.66 15.56
C LEU A 210 -13.03 -6.10 16.25
N ARG A 211 -14.16 -5.47 15.92
CA ARG A 211 -15.47 -5.85 16.47
C ARG A 211 -15.81 -7.30 16.13
N LYS A 212 -15.61 -7.68 14.86
CA LYS A 212 -15.87 -9.04 14.41
C LYS A 212 -14.96 -10.05 15.11
N SER A 213 -13.70 -9.69 15.30
CA SER A 213 -12.70 -10.49 15.98
C SER A 213 -13.08 -10.86 17.40
N ILE A 214 -13.47 -9.86 18.19
CA ILE A 214 -13.85 -10.06 19.59
C ILE A 214 -15.12 -10.92 19.71
N LEU A 215 -16.03 -10.87 18.72
CA LEU A 215 -17.34 -11.51 18.83
C LEU A 215 -17.43 -12.89 18.18
N SER A 216 -16.53 -13.23 17.26
CA SER A 216 -16.68 -14.42 16.41
C SER A 216 -15.50 -15.37 16.43
N THR A 217 -14.39 -15.02 17.08
CA THR A 217 -13.21 -15.88 17.17
C THR A 217 -12.87 -16.20 18.62
N ASP A 218 -12.39 -17.41 18.85
CA ASP A 218 -11.91 -17.86 20.15
C ASP A 218 -10.74 -16.97 20.60
N LEU A 219 -10.88 -16.34 21.77
CA LEU A 219 -9.82 -15.47 22.28
C LEU A 219 -8.56 -16.30 22.61
N PRO A 220 -7.37 -15.92 22.11
CA PRO A 220 -6.13 -16.67 22.32
C PRO A 220 -5.52 -16.38 23.71
N VAL A 221 -6.25 -16.77 24.76
CA VAL A 221 -5.90 -16.45 26.15
C VAL A 221 -4.52 -16.99 26.53
N ILE A 222 -4.23 -18.26 26.20
CA ILE A 222 -2.96 -18.91 26.56
C ILE A 222 -1.78 -18.23 25.87
N SER A 223 -1.87 -17.99 24.56
CA SER A 223 -0.80 -17.31 23.80
C SER A 223 -0.57 -15.89 24.32
N THR A 224 -1.65 -15.18 24.66
CA THR A 224 -1.57 -13.82 25.24
C THR A 224 -0.93 -13.85 26.63
N LEU A 225 -1.26 -14.85 27.45
CA LEU A 225 -0.70 -15.02 28.78
C LEU A 225 0.82 -15.27 28.71
N ILE A 226 1.26 -16.22 27.87
CA ILE A 226 2.69 -16.51 27.67
C ILE A 226 3.41 -15.26 27.16
N PHE A 227 2.82 -14.57 26.19
CA PHE A 227 3.41 -13.36 25.62
C PHE A 227 3.49 -12.23 26.63
N THR A 228 2.52 -12.03 27.52
CA THR A 228 2.49 -10.90 28.48
C THR A 228 3.17 -11.19 29.80
N LEU A 229 3.48 -12.46 30.11
CA LEU A 229 4.04 -12.87 31.40
C LEU A 229 5.35 -12.14 31.76
N PRO A 230 6.35 -11.98 30.87
CA PRO A 230 7.56 -11.23 31.21
C PRO A 230 7.26 -9.78 31.57
N LEU A 231 6.41 -9.11 30.79
CA LEU A 231 6.01 -7.72 31.04
C LEU A 231 5.28 -7.58 32.39
N GLY A 232 4.37 -8.52 32.69
CA GLY A 232 3.64 -8.55 33.97
C GLY A 232 4.57 -8.73 35.18
N LEU A 233 5.46 -9.74 35.13
CA LEU A 233 6.42 -10.03 36.20
C LEU A 233 7.33 -8.82 36.50
N PHE A 234 7.96 -8.25 35.47
CA PHE A 234 8.83 -7.09 35.67
C PHE A 234 8.05 -5.84 36.11
N GLY A 235 6.81 -5.69 35.66
CA GLY A 235 5.91 -4.64 36.13
C GLY A 235 5.60 -4.73 37.63
N GLN A 236 5.43 -5.95 38.15
CA GLN A 236 5.22 -6.21 39.58
C GLN A 236 6.51 -6.04 40.39
N PHE A 237 7.65 -6.57 39.92
CA PHE A 237 8.95 -6.43 40.61
C PHE A 237 9.48 -5.00 40.65
N ALA A 238 9.09 -4.16 39.69
CA ALA A 238 9.43 -2.75 39.73
C ALA A 238 8.76 -2.03 40.91
N ARG A 239 7.62 -2.51 41.40
CA ARG A 239 6.83 -1.82 42.42
C ARG A 239 6.92 -2.53 43.77
N SER A 240 6.81 -3.84 43.78
CA SER A 240 6.71 -4.66 44.98
C SER A 240 8.01 -5.40 45.30
N SER A 241 8.09 -5.97 46.51
CA SER A 241 9.15 -6.90 46.85
C SER A 241 9.13 -8.11 45.89
N PHE A 242 10.25 -8.82 45.77
CA PHE A 242 10.34 -9.99 44.91
C PHE A 242 9.29 -11.06 45.26
N THR A 243 9.05 -11.28 46.56
CA THR A 243 8.06 -12.26 47.05
C THR A 243 6.64 -11.83 46.75
N ASP A 244 6.29 -10.57 47.02
CA ASP A 244 4.92 -10.07 46.80
C ASP A 244 4.60 -10.03 45.31
N GLY A 245 5.58 -9.65 44.47
CA GLY A 245 5.44 -9.64 43.03
C GLY A 245 5.17 -11.03 42.45
N ILE A 246 5.81 -12.08 42.98
CA ILE A 246 5.53 -13.47 42.58
C ILE A 246 4.10 -13.87 42.99
N ILE A 247 3.68 -13.55 44.21
CA ILE A 247 2.34 -13.90 44.71
C ILE A 247 1.26 -13.21 43.88
N ILE A 248 1.37 -11.90 43.66
CA ILE A 248 0.40 -11.10 42.91
C ILE A 248 0.35 -11.54 41.44
N GLN A 249 1.51 -11.79 40.81
CA GLN A 249 1.54 -12.26 39.43
C GLN A 249 1.00 -13.70 39.30
N GLY A 250 1.31 -14.57 40.26
CA GLY A 250 0.76 -15.94 40.32
C GLY A 250 -0.75 -15.93 40.47
N ALA A 251 -1.29 -15.09 41.35
CA ALA A 251 -2.72 -14.86 41.49
C ALA A 251 -3.35 -14.33 40.19
N SER A 252 -2.71 -13.37 39.51
CA SER A 252 -3.17 -12.84 38.23
C SER A 252 -3.28 -13.93 37.16
N VAL A 253 -2.26 -14.78 37.02
CA VAL A 253 -2.26 -15.91 36.09
C VAL A 253 -3.38 -16.90 36.42
N LEU A 254 -3.51 -17.29 37.69
CA LEU A 254 -4.54 -18.22 38.14
C LEU A 254 -5.95 -17.68 37.86
N LEU A 255 -6.18 -16.41 38.17
CA LEU A 255 -7.46 -15.73 37.93
C LEU A 255 -7.82 -15.64 36.44
N ILE A 256 -6.84 -15.44 35.55
CA ILE A 256 -7.04 -15.49 34.10
C ILE A 256 -7.42 -16.91 33.64
N LEU A 257 -6.78 -17.95 34.19
CA LEU A 257 -7.10 -19.35 33.86
C LEU A 257 -8.50 -19.73 34.37
N ILE A 258 -8.87 -19.31 35.58
CA ILE A 258 -10.23 -19.49 36.13
C ILE A 258 -11.26 -18.76 35.26
N ALA A 259 -10.97 -17.55 34.80
CA ALA A 259 -11.84 -16.81 33.88
C ALA A 259 -12.06 -17.59 32.58
N MET A 260 -10.99 -18.18 32.02
CA MET A 260 -11.06 -18.99 30.80
C MET A 260 -11.94 -20.24 30.98
N VAL A 261 -11.75 -20.99 32.06
CA VAL A 261 -12.55 -22.18 32.37
C VAL A 261 -14.01 -21.81 32.63
N SER A 262 -14.25 -20.74 33.40
CA SER A 262 -15.61 -20.27 33.71
C SER A 262 -16.34 -19.81 32.45
N ALA A 263 -15.65 -19.07 31.57
CA ALA A 263 -16.19 -18.65 30.28
C ALA A 263 -16.53 -19.84 29.39
N ASN A 264 -15.68 -20.87 29.33
CA ASN A 264 -15.94 -22.10 28.57
C ASN A 264 -17.18 -22.84 29.11
N ASN A 265 -17.32 -22.96 30.43
CA ASN A 265 -18.44 -23.67 31.04
C ASN A 265 -19.77 -22.93 30.88
N LEU A 266 -19.78 -21.61 31.08
CA LEU A 266 -21.00 -20.80 30.98
C LEU A 266 -21.39 -20.56 29.51
N GLY A 267 -20.41 -20.36 28.63
CA GLY A 267 -20.64 -20.13 27.19
C GLY A 267 -21.29 -21.31 26.47
N ARG A 268 -21.00 -22.56 26.89
CA ARG A 268 -21.63 -23.77 26.35
C ARG A 268 -23.15 -23.83 26.55
N ARG A 269 -23.69 -23.11 27.54
CA ARG A 269 -25.13 -23.10 27.86
C ARG A 269 -25.93 -22.08 27.05
N LEU A 270 -25.27 -21.30 26.19
CA LEU A 270 -25.88 -20.18 25.48
C LEU A 270 -25.91 -20.41 23.96
N LYS A 271 -26.93 -19.86 23.30
CA LYS A 271 -27.21 -20.06 21.86
C LYS A 271 -26.06 -19.62 20.93
N ASN A 272 -25.33 -18.56 21.31
CA ASN A 272 -24.15 -18.06 20.59
C ASN A 272 -22.88 -18.35 21.39
N GLN A 273 -22.43 -19.61 21.35
CA GLN A 273 -21.39 -20.15 22.25
C GLN A 273 -20.10 -19.31 22.27
N THR A 274 -19.52 -18.96 21.11
CA THR A 274 -18.26 -18.19 21.03
C THR A 274 -18.41 -16.76 21.53
N ARG A 275 -19.43 -16.03 21.05
CA ARG A 275 -19.71 -14.65 21.48
C ARG A 275 -19.96 -14.56 22.97
N SER A 276 -20.80 -15.46 23.48
CA SER A 276 -21.14 -15.50 24.90
C SER A 276 -19.93 -15.84 25.77
N ARG A 277 -19.10 -16.82 25.35
CA ARG A 277 -17.84 -17.12 26.04
C ARG A 277 -16.92 -15.90 26.11
N ASN A 278 -16.71 -15.20 25.00
CA ASN A 278 -15.80 -14.04 24.97
C ASN A 278 -16.29 -12.90 25.85
N ILE A 279 -17.60 -12.61 25.84
CA ILE A 279 -18.21 -11.60 26.71
C ILE A 279 -18.05 -12.00 28.17
N VAL A 280 -18.37 -13.25 28.52
CA VAL A 280 -18.23 -13.76 29.90
C VAL A 280 -16.78 -13.65 30.35
N PHE A 281 -15.80 -14.01 29.50
CA PHE A 281 -14.38 -13.88 29.82
C PHE A 281 -13.99 -12.44 30.14
N VAL A 282 -14.34 -11.49 29.28
CA VAL A 282 -14.02 -10.06 29.47
C VAL A 282 -14.70 -9.51 30.74
N LEU A 283 -15.97 -9.84 30.96
CA LEU A 283 -16.68 -9.42 32.17
C LEU A 283 -16.06 -10.02 33.43
N PHE A 284 -15.66 -11.29 33.41
CA PHE A 284 -14.98 -11.92 34.53
C PHE A 284 -13.65 -11.23 34.83
N VAL A 285 -12.86 -10.91 33.81
CA VAL A 285 -11.59 -10.18 33.98
C VAL A 285 -11.82 -8.79 34.59
N LEU A 286 -12.84 -8.05 34.17
CA LEU A 286 -13.10 -6.70 34.66
C LEU A 286 -13.76 -6.66 36.04
N PHE A 287 -14.70 -7.55 36.32
CA PHE A 287 -15.53 -7.50 37.54
C PHE A 287 -15.13 -8.49 38.62
N VAL A 288 -14.30 -9.49 38.31
CA VAL A 288 -13.79 -10.45 39.29
C VAL A 288 -12.28 -10.30 39.43
N ASN A 289 -11.52 -10.40 38.34
CA ASN A 289 -10.05 -10.40 38.45
C ASN A 289 -9.51 -9.06 38.92
N LEU A 290 -9.96 -7.95 38.33
CA LEU A 290 -9.47 -6.62 38.70
C LEU A 290 -9.74 -6.27 40.19
N PRO A 291 -10.97 -6.38 40.73
CA PRO A 291 -11.21 -6.16 42.15
C PRO A 291 -10.43 -7.11 43.06
N THR A 292 -10.32 -8.39 42.69
CA THR A 292 -9.58 -9.38 43.49
C THR A 292 -8.10 -9.02 43.59
N LEU A 293 -7.48 -8.59 42.48
CA LEU A 293 -6.08 -8.16 42.46
C LEU A 293 -5.87 -6.87 43.27
N ILE A 294 -6.82 -5.94 43.20
CA ILE A 294 -6.82 -4.71 44.01
C ILE A 294 -6.88 -5.06 45.50
N SER A 295 -7.82 -5.92 45.91
CA SER A 295 -7.95 -6.34 47.30
C SER A 295 -6.70 -7.10 47.78
N LEU A 296 -6.18 -8.02 46.98
CA LEU A 296 -4.97 -8.78 47.31
C LEU A 296 -3.77 -7.83 47.55
N SER A 297 -3.57 -6.87 46.64
CA SER A 297 -2.45 -5.93 46.73
C SER A 297 -2.64 -4.92 47.87
N TYR A 298 -3.89 -4.56 48.19
CA TYR A 298 -4.20 -3.76 49.38
C TYR A 298 -3.79 -4.47 50.69
N PHE A 299 -3.94 -5.79 50.77
CA PHE A 299 -3.55 -6.53 51.99
C PHE A 299 -2.05 -6.86 52.06
N ILE A 300 -1.40 -7.07 50.92
CA ILE A 300 -0.01 -7.53 50.87
C ILE A 300 0.99 -6.38 50.85
N ASN A 301 0.75 -5.36 50.01
CA ASN A 301 1.76 -4.37 49.67
C ASN A 301 1.20 -2.95 49.46
N PHE A 302 0.19 -2.55 50.24
CA PHE A 302 -0.41 -1.22 50.10
C PHE A 302 0.60 -0.08 50.28
N ASP A 303 1.58 -0.24 51.17
CA ASP A 303 2.60 0.79 51.49
C ASP A 303 3.49 1.17 50.29
N VAL A 304 3.49 0.34 49.23
CA VAL A 304 4.17 0.62 47.97
C VAL A 304 3.45 1.69 47.14
N TYR A 305 2.14 1.82 47.32
CA TYR A 305 1.29 2.72 46.54
C TYR A 305 1.12 4.04 47.28
N SER A 306 1.20 5.15 46.54
CA SER A 306 1.03 6.50 47.10
C SER A 306 -0.38 6.77 47.60
N SER A 307 -1.38 6.12 46.99
CA SER A 307 -2.79 6.25 47.35
C SER A 307 -3.60 5.05 46.88
N PHE A 308 -4.82 4.89 47.40
CA PHE A 308 -5.76 3.90 46.88
C PHE A 308 -6.10 4.14 45.40
N SER A 309 -6.17 5.41 44.96
CA SER A 309 -6.36 5.73 43.53
C SER A 309 -5.22 5.20 42.68
N ASN A 310 -3.98 5.43 43.10
CA ASN A 310 -2.79 4.94 42.41
C ASN A 310 -2.79 3.40 42.28
N LEU A 311 -3.18 2.69 43.34
CA LEU A 311 -3.33 1.24 43.32
C LEU A 311 -4.35 0.79 42.26
N VAL A 312 -5.54 1.40 42.25
CA VAL A 312 -6.59 1.09 41.27
C VAL A 312 -6.11 1.36 39.85
N GLU A 313 -5.47 2.50 39.61
CA GLU A 313 -4.94 2.89 38.30
C GLU A 313 -3.93 1.89 37.77
N VAL A 314 -2.98 1.44 38.60
CA VAL A 314 -1.94 0.47 38.20
C VAL A 314 -2.57 -0.87 37.78
N HIS A 315 -3.47 -1.42 38.60
CA HIS A 315 -4.10 -2.70 38.28
C HIS A 315 -5.07 -2.59 37.09
N ALA A 316 -5.83 -1.49 36.99
CA ALA A 316 -6.69 -1.23 35.86
C ALA A 316 -5.90 -1.12 34.55
N ALA A 317 -4.76 -0.40 34.57
CA ALA A 317 -3.91 -0.27 33.41
C ALA A 317 -3.25 -1.59 33.01
N SER A 318 -2.86 -2.44 33.97
CA SER A 318 -2.35 -3.79 33.70
C SER A 318 -3.41 -4.68 33.03
N VAL A 319 -4.63 -4.70 33.57
CA VAL A 319 -5.75 -5.47 33.01
C VAL A 319 -6.14 -4.97 31.62
N LEU A 320 -6.20 -3.64 31.44
CA LEU A 320 -6.50 -3.05 30.13
C LEU A 320 -5.41 -3.35 29.09
N THR A 321 -4.14 -3.35 29.50
CA THR A 321 -3.02 -3.72 28.63
C THR A 321 -3.13 -5.19 28.20
N PHE A 322 -3.46 -6.09 29.13
CA PHE A 322 -3.70 -7.50 28.82
C PHE A 322 -4.86 -7.67 27.82
N LEU A 323 -6.00 -7.00 28.05
CA LEU A 323 -7.15 -7.05 27.14
C LEU A 323 -6.83 -6.47 25.75
N MET A 324 -6.05 -5.38 25.70
CA MET A 324 -5.62 -4.78 24.44
C MET A 324 -4.76 -5.77 23.63
N ILE A 325 -3.78 -6.42 24.27
CA ILE A 325 -2.94 -7.42 23.62
C ILE A 325 -3.76 -8.66 23.22
N LEU A 326 -4.71 -9.10 24.06
CA LEU A 326 -5.62 -10.21 23.76
C LEU A 326 -6.44 -9.95 22.49
N PHE A 327 -7.00 -8.76 22.36
CA PHE A 327 -7.78 -8.38 21.18
C PHE A 327 -6.90 -8.24 19.95
N LEU A 328 -5.69 -7.68 20.10
CA LEU A 328 -4.74 -7.61 19.00
C LEU A 328 -4.32 -9.00 18.52
N ALA A 329 -4.05 -9.93 19.45
CA ALA A 329 -3.73 -11.31 19.13
C ALA A 329 -4.90 -12.02 18.42
N SER A 330 -6.15 -11.74 18.81
CA SER A 330 -7.33 -12.27 18.11
C SER A 330 -7.43 -11.75 16.67
N ILE A 331 -7.15 -10.46 16.43
CA ILE A 331 -7.10 -9.92 15.06
C ILE A 331 -6.03 -10.63 14.24
N VAL A 332 -4.83 -10.84 14.80
CA VAL A 332 -3.74 -11.53 14.10
C VAL A 332 -4.17 -12.92 13.65
N ILE A 333 -4.80 -13.69 14.54
CA ILE A 333 -5.27 -15.04 14.22
C ILE A 333 -6.29 -14.98 13.09
N ILE A 334 -7.26 -14.08 13.15
CA ILE A 334 -8.29 -13.94 12.11
C ILE A 334 -7.71 -13.57 10.77
N VAL A 335 -6.80 -12.60 10.73
CA VAL A 335 -6.20 -12.16 9.48
C VAL A 335 -5.30 -13.26 8.89
N GLN A 336 -4.68 -14.09 9.73
CA GLN A 336 -3.88 -15.23 9.25
C GLN A 336 -4.73 -16.44 8.83
N GLU A 337 -5.75 -16.78 9.62
CA GLU A 337 -6.58 -17.97 9.46
C GLU A 337 -7.68 -17.77 8.41
N ASN A 338 -8.24 -16.57 8.31
CA ASN A 338 -9.25 -16.22 7.29
C ASN A 338 -8.63 -15.67 6.00
N ARG A 339 -7.36 -15.93 5.68
CA ARG A 339 -6.77 -15.49 4.41
C ARG A 339 -7.57 -15.97 3.20
N GLU A 340 -8.10 -17.20 3.26
CA GLU A 340 -8.98 -17.76 2.20
C GLU A 340 -10.42 -17.23 2.27
N ASN A 341 -10.80 -16.62 3.40
CA ASN A 341 -12.15 -16.19 3.73
C ASN A 341 -12.29 -14.67 3.91
N ALA A 342 -11.32 -13.85 3.50
CA ALA A 342 -11.43 -12.39 3.70
C ALA A 342 -12.62 -11.79 2.94
N LEU A 343 -13.04 -12.42 1.82
CA LEU A 343 -14.30 -12.08 1.16
C LEU A 343 -15.53 -12.49 1.97
N VAL A 344 -15.51 -13.63 2.67
CA VAL A 344 -16.58 -14.05 3.58
C VAL A 344 -16.67 -13.07 4.76
N LEU A 345 -15.53 -12.65 5.30
CA LEU A 345 -15.45 -11.63 6.34
C LEU A 345 -16.01 -10.29 5.82
N LEU A 346 -15.70 -9.92 4.58
CA LEU A 346 -16.28 -8.74 3.95
C LEU A 346 -17.80 -8.92 3.76
N GLU A 347 -18.28 -10.03 3.18
CA GLU A 347 -19.70 -10.39 3.02
C GLU A 347 -20.49 -10.43 4.34
N GLU A 348 -19.81 -10.63 5.45
CA GLU A 348 -20.43 -10.59 6.77
C GLU A 348 -20.41 -9.19 7.40
N ILE A 349 -19.42 -8.36 7.05
CA ILE A 349 -19.33 -6.95 7.49
C ILE A 349 -20.25 -6.05 6.64
N ILE A 350 -20.29 -6.28 5.33
CA ILE A 350 -21.14 -5.58 4.35
C ILE A 350 -22.18 -6.55 3.82
N SER A 351 -23.41 -6.11 3.55
CA SER A 351 -24.44 -7.01 3.03
C SER A 351 -23.99 -7.68 1.73
N LYS A 352 -24.48 -8.91 1.46
CA LYS A 352 -24.22 -9.61 0.18
C LYS A 352 -24.47 -8.73 -1.04
N GLN A 353 -25.53 -7.92 -0.97
CA GLN A 353 -25.89 -6.97 -2.03
C GLN A 353 -24.87 -5.84 -2.16
N ALA A 354 -24.32 -5.32 -1.06
CA ALA A 354 -23.26 -4.32 -1.11
C ALA A 354 -21.97 -4.90 -1.70
N LEU A 355 -21.61 -6.15 -1.35
CA LEU A 355 -20.46 -6.83 -1.94
C LEU A 355 -20.66 -7.05 -3.44
N GLN A 356 -21.84 -7.50 -3.86
CA GLN A 356 -22.15 -7.69 -5.28
C GLN A 356 -22.08 -6.38 -6.05
N ASN A 357 -22.65 -5.29 -5.51
CA ASN A 357 -22.56 -3.97 -6.13
C ASN A 357 -21.10 -3.49 -6.27
N MET A 358 -20.22 -3.83 -5.31
CA MET A 358 -18.78 -3.53 -5.42
C MET A 358 -18.11 -4.36 -6.50
N ILE A 359 -18.44 -5.65 -6.63
CA ILE A 359 -17.92 -6.52 -7.69
C ILE A 359 -18.37 -5.99 -9.05
N ASP A 360 -19.66 -5.70 -9.22
CA ASP A 360 -20.23 -5.20 -10.47
C ASP A 360 -19.65 -3.82 -10.84
N GLY A 361 -19.55 -2.92 -9.87
CA GLY A 361 -18.85 -1.65 -10.02
C GLY A 361 -17.38 -1.85 -10.41
N GLY A 362 -16.70 -2.82 -9.80
CA GLY A 362 -15.33 -3.19 -10.10
C GLY A 362 -15.13 -3.77 -11.50
N VAL A 363 -16.09 -4.54 -12.03
CA VAL A 363 -16.09 -5.03 -13.42
C VAL A 363 -16.15 -3.84 -14.40
N VAL A 364 -17.04 -2.88 -14.14
CA VAL A 364 -17.12 -1.65 -14.93
C VAL A 364 -15.80 -0.86 -14.81
N ALA A 365 -15.30 -0.67 -13.59
CA ALA A 365 -14.04 0.03 -13.31
C ALA A 365 -12.84 -0.56 -14.06
N SER A 366 -12.68 -1.88 -13.97
CA SER A 366 -11.63 -2.63 -14.65
C SER A 366 -11.71 -2.44 -16.15
N THR A 367 -12.91 -2.50 -16.72
CA THR A 367 -13.08 -2.30 -18.16
C THR A 367 -12.82 -0.85 -18.60
N GLN A 368 -13.22 0.13 -17.78
CA GLN A 368 -12.89 1.54 -18.03
C GLN A 368 -11.38 1.81 -17.91
N SER A 369 -10.69 1.15 -16.97
CA SER A 369 -9.24 1.23 -16.81
C SER A 369 -8.51 0.63 -18.02
N GLU A 370 -8.91 -0.56 -18.48
CA GLU A 370 -8.35 -1.19 -19.68
C GLU A 370 -8.59 -0.33 -20.93
N PHE A 371 -9.77 0.27 -21.07
CA PHE A 371 -10.05 1.18 -22.17
C PHE A 371 -9.22 2.47 -22.08
N ALA A 372 -9.05 3.04 -20.89
CA ALA A 372 -8.18 4.21 -20.68
C ALA A 372 -6.73 3.90 -21.03
N GLN A 373 -6.25 2.70 -20.70
CA GLN A 373 -4.92 2.20 -21.03
C GLN A 373 -4.77 2.00 -22.55
N TYR A 374 -5.78 1.46 -23.22
CA TYR A 374 -5.82 1.35 -24.68
C TYR A 374 -5.73 2.72 -25.36
N LEU A 375 -6.55 3.69 -24.92
CA LEU A 375 -6.52 5.05 -25.45
C LEU A 375 -5.14 5.71 -25.23
N HIS A 376 -4.54 5.53 -24.06
CA HIS A 376 -3.28 6.16 -23.69
C HIS A 376 -2.05 5.51 -24.35
N ALA A 377 -1.95 4.19 -24.33
CA ALA A 377 -0.76 3.49 -24.80
C ALA A 377 -0.78 3.27 -26.32
N GLU A 378 -1.90 2.82 -26.88
CA GLU A 378 -1.97 2.43 -28.29
C GLU A 378 -2.41 3.62 -29.16
N VAL A 379 -3.61 4.14 -28.93
CA VAL A 379 -4.20 5.17 -29.82
C VAL A 379 -3.34 6.44 -29.83
N GLN A 380 -2.92 6.91 -28.65
CA GLN A 380 -2.07 8.09 -28.55
C GLN A 380 -0.70 7.89 -29.22
N SER A 381 -0.07 6.72 -29.05
CA SER A 381 1.26 6.43 -29.62
C SER A 381 1.21 6.37 -31.14
N GLN A 382 0.24 5.64 -31.70
CA GLN A 382 0.03 5.54 -33.15
C GLN A 382 -0.24 6.91 -33.78
N LEU A 383 -1.14 7.70 -33.17
CA LEU A 383 -1.43 9.06 -33.64
C LEU A 383 -0.20 9.97 -33.55
N MET A 384 0.58 9.87 -32.48
CA MET A 384 1.83 10.63 -32.35
C MET A 384 2.85 10.25 -33.44
N ALA A 385 2.97 8.97 -33.78
CA ALA A 385 3.82 8.51 -34.85
C ALA A 385 3.35 9.02 -36.22
N CYS A 386 2.03 8.98 -36.50
CA CYS A 386 1.45 9.58 -37.71
C CYS A 386 1.74 11.08 -37.81
N LYS A 387 1.58 11.82 -36.70
CA LYS A 387 1.92 13.25 -36.63
C LYS A 387 3.39 13.50 -37.00
N LEU A 388 4.32 12.70 -36.47
CA LEU A 388 5.74 12.88 -36.73
C LEU A 388 6.13 12.51 -38.17
N LEU A 389 5.51 11.48 -38.75
CA LEU A 389 5.67 11.15 -40.18
C LEU A 389 5.20 12.31 -41.07
N LEU A 390 4.04 12.90 -40.77
CA LEU A 390 3.52 14.07 -41.49
C LEU A 390 4.45 15.27 -41.40
N LEU A 391 4.99 15.57 -40.21
CA LEU A 391 5.94 16.67 -40.03
C LEU A 391 7.25 16.42 -40.78
N LYS A 392 7.79 15.20 -40.74
CA LYS A 392 9.00 14.81 -41.47
C LYS A 392 8.82 14.94 -42.98
N ALA A 393 7.66 14.53 -43.51
CA ALA A 393 7.31 14.73 -44.91
C ALA A 393 7.20 16.22 -45.26
N ALA A 394 6.64 17.05 -44.37
CA ALA A 394 6.50 18.49 -44.56
C ALA A 394 7.86 19.22 -44.60
N GLU A 395 8.85 18.72 -43.88
CA GLU A 395 10.22 19.26 -43.87
C GLU A 395 11.03 18.91 -45.13
N SER A 396 10.57 17.97 -45.95
CA SER A 396 11.29 17.41 -47.09
C SER A 396 11.07 18.13 -48.44
N GLU A 397 10.48 19.34 -48.45
CA GLU A 397 10.18 20.16 -49.66
C GLU A 397 9.32 19.50 -50.75
N PHE A 398 8.57 18.44 -50.44
CA PHE A 398 7.56 17.92 -51.36
C PHE A 398 6.23 18.68 -51.15
N THR A 399 5.76 19.40 -52.17
CA THR A 399 4.45 20.06 -52.20
C THR A 399 3.27 19.08 -52.20
N LEU A 400 3.55 17.77 -52.33
CA LEU A 400 2.61 16.67 -52.24
C LEU A 400 3.23 15.55 -51.38
N MET A 401 2.44 14.95 -50.49
CA MET A 401 2.89 13.81 -49.68
C MET A 401 3.39 12.68 -50.60
N SER A 402 4.57 12.10 -50.33
CA SER A 402 5.00 10.89 -51.05
C SER A 402 3.93 9.80 -50.83
N PRO A 403 3.42 9.15 -51.90
CA PRO A 403 2.37 8.12 -51.79
C PRO A 403 2.69 7.05 -50.73
N GLU A 404 3.97 6.73 -50.55
CA GLU A 404 4.43 5.75 -49.57
C GLU A 404 4.20 6.19 -48.11
N VAL A 405 4.42 7.48 -47.80
CA VAL A 405 4.19 8.01 -46.44
C VAL A 405 2.69 8.14 -46.18
N THR A 406 1.91 8.54 -47.19
CA THR A 406 0.45 8.62 -47.10
C THR A 406 -0.14 7.26 -46.81
N GLN A 407 0.27 6.24 -47.56
CA GLN A 407 -0.18 4.87 -47.36
C GLN A 407 0.16 4.40 -45.95
N LYS A 408 1.40 4.63 -45.47
CA LYS A 408 1.79 4.28 -44.09
C LYS A 408 0.95 4.96 -43.02
N VAL A 409 0.49 6.20 -43.23
CA VAL A 409 -0.38 6.92 -42.27
C VAL A 409 -1.81 6.41 -42.36
N LEU A 410 -2.34 6.16 -43.56
CA LEU A 410 -3.69 5.62 -43.78
C LEU A 410 -3.81 4.20 -43.21
N ASP A 411 -2.85 3.32 -43.50
CA ASP A 411 -2.81 1.94 -42.97
C ASP A 411 -2.86 1.96 -41.43
N ARG A 412 -2.14 2.89 -40.79
CA ARG A 412 -2.15 3.06 -39.33
C ARG A 412 -3.48 3.56 -38.80
N LEU A 413 -4.13 4.49 -39.49
CA LEU A 413 -5.43 5.01 -39.10
C LEU A 413 -6.53 3.97 -39.29
N GLU A 414 -6.46 3.16 -40.33
CA GLU A 414 -7.37 2.02 -40.54
C GLU A 414 -7.26 0.97 -39.42
N LEU A 415 -6.04 0.68 -38.95
CA LEU A 415 -5.84 -0.19 -37.79
C LEU A 415 -6.51 0.35 -36.52
N LEU A 416 -6.58 1.68 -36.35
CA LEU A 416 -7.23 2.35 -35.23
C LEU A 416 -8.76 2.42 -35.34
N LYS A 417 -9.34 2.24 -36.54
CA LYS A 417 -10.80 2.22 -36.73
C LYS A 417 -11.46 0.96 -36.17
N ARG A 418 -10.70 -0.12 -35.98
CA ARG A 418 -11.22 -1.38 -35.44
C ARG A 418 -11.84 -1.15 -34.05
N PRO A 419 -13.02 -1.75 -33.75
CA PRO A 419 -13.59 -1.68 -32.42
C PRO A 419 -12.59 -2.17 -31.37
N PHE A 420 -12.64 -1.55 -30.20
CA PHE A 420 -11.87 -2.03 -29.06
C PHE A 420 -12.26 -3.48 -28.77
N GLU A 421 -11.36 -4.40 -29.12
CA GLU A 421 -11.43 -5.79 -28.74
C GLU A 421 -10.40 -6.02 -27.63
N LYS A 422 -10.84 -6.67 -26.55
CA LYS A 422 -9.94 -7.06 -25.48
C LYS A 422 -8.87 -7.97 -26.07
N ARG A 423 -7.62 -7.49 -26.10
CA ARG A 423 -6.51 -8.27 -26.61
C ARG A 423 -6.25 -9.44 -25.66
N PRO A 424 -6.04 -10.67 -26.17
CA PRO A 424 -5.53 -11.76 -25.33
C PRO A 424 -4.14 -11.38 -24.81
N ASP A 425 -3.79 -11.93 -23.65
CA ASP A 425 -2.48 -11.72 -23.04
C ASP A 425 -1.37 -12.01 -24.06
N ARG A 426 -0.53 -11.02 -24.34
CA ARG A 426 0.51 -11.12 -25.38
C ARG A 426 1.85 -11.43 -24.75
N ILE A 427 2.70 -12.10 -25.51
CA ILE A 427 4.11 -12.23 -25.16
C ILE A 427 4.75 -10.82 -25.17
N PRO A 428 5.27 -10.32 -24.04
CA PRO A 428 5.81 -8.96 -23.92
C PRO A 428 6.90 -8.63 -24.95
N SER A 429 7.81 -9.57 -25.24
CA SER A 429 8.84 -9.39 -26.26
C SER A 429 8.25 -9.23 -27.67
N ALA A 430 7.22 -10.00 -28.01
CA ALA A 430 6.53 -9.88 -29.30
C ALA A 430 5.78 -8.54 -29.42
N ARG A 431 5.18 -8.05 -28.34
CA ARG A 431 4.55 -6.73 -28.28
C ARG A 431 5.56 -5.61 -28.51
N LEU A 432 6.70 -5.65 -27.82
CA LEU A 432 7.76 -4.65 -28.00
C LEU A 432 8.32 -4.67 -29.43
N GLU A 433 8.39 -5.84 -30.05
CA GLU A 433 8.82 -5.98 -31.43
C GLU A 433 7.81 -5.40 -32.44
N GLU A 434 6.51 -5.63 -32.23
CA GLU A 434 5.44 -4.96 -32.99
C GLU A 434 5.49 -3.43 -32.80
N PHE A 435 5.76 -2.98 -31.57
CA PHE A 435 5.92 -1.57 -31.24
C PHE A 435 7.14 -0.96 -31.94
N ARG A 436 8.28 -1.67 -32.04
CA ARG A 436 9.45 -1.21 -32.81
C ARG A 436 9.10 -0.92 -34.26
N LYS A 437 8.32 -1.80 -34.91
CA LYS A 437 7.88 -1.60 -36.30
C LYS A 437 7.05 -0.32 -36.47
N THR A 438 6.30 0.09 -35.44
CA THR A 438 5.53 1.35 -35.45
C THR A 438 6.44 2.57 -35.57
N TRP A 439 7.68 2.52 -35.07
CA TRP A 439 8.63 3.63 -35.10
C TRP A 439 9.66 3.52 -36.23
N GLU A 440 9.59 2.49 -37.05
CA GLU A 440 10.48 2.27 -38.18
C GLU A 440 10.42 3.44 -39.18
N GLY A 441 11.60 3.91 -39.61
CA GLY A 441 11.74 5.11 -40.45
C GLY A 441 11.73 6.45 -39.68
N LEU A 442 11.36 6.46 -38.40
CA LEU A 442 11.50 7.63 -37.51
C LEU A 442 12.66 7.47 -36.51
N ALA A 443 12.78 6.30 -35.88
CA ALA A 443 13.84 5.97 -34.94
C ALA A 443 14.26 4.49 -35.06
N GLN A 444 15.54 4.21 -34.79
CA GLN A 444 16.08 2.85 -34.68
C GLN A 444 16.09 2.43 -33.22
N ILE A 445 15.36 1.35 -32.91
CA ILE A 445 15.20 0.84 -31.54
C ILE A 445 15.86 -0.54 -31.45
N TYR A 446 16.78 -0.69 -30.51
CA TYR A 446 17.49 -1.92 -30.22
C TYR A 446 17.04 -2.47 -28.86
N PHE A 447 16.64 -3.74 -28.85
CA PHE A 447 16.17 -4.44 -27.65
C PHE A 447 17.17 -5.49 -27.20
N ASN A 448 17.54 -5.43 -25.93
CA ASN A 448 18.23 -6.48 -25.20
C ASN A 448 17.33 -6.87 -24.02
N LEU A 449 16.44 -7.83 -24.27
CA LEU A 449 15.40 -8.24 -23.33
C LEU A 449 15.76 -9.59 -22.70
N PRO A 450 15.40 -9.79 -21.43
CA PRO A 450 15.67 -11.03 -20.72
C PRO A 450 14.67 -12.12 -21.20
N PRO A 451 15.08 -13.41 -21.23
CA PRO A 451 14.29 -14.50 -21.80
C PRO A 451 12.92 -14.68 -21.13
N GLU A 452 12.79 -14.29 -19.87
CA GLU A 452 11.56 -14.33 -19.07
C GLU A 452 10.43 -13.48 -19.69
N LEU A 453 10.74 -12.43 -20.45
CA LEU A 453 9.74 -11.64 -21.20
C LEU A 453 9.24 -12.31 -22.48
N SER A 454 9.68 -13.53 -22.76
CA SER A 454 9.18 -14.36 -23.87
C SER A 454 8.00 -15.25 -23.46
N GLY A 455 7.63 -15.25 -22.18
CA GLY A 455 6.41 -15.86 -21.67
C GLY A 455 5.29 -14.83 -21.47
N VAL A 456 4.05 -15.29 -21.48
CA VAL A 456 2.91 -14.46 -21.08
C VAL A 456 2.98 -14.25 -19.56
N SER A 457 3.14 -13.00 -19.12
CA SER A 457 3.08 -12.65 -17.71
C SER A 457 2.53 -11.24 -17.52
N ARG A 458 1.69 -11.07 -16.49
CA ARG A 458 1.10 -9.78 -16.12
C ARG A 458 2.19 -8.76 -15.75
N SER A 459 3.22 -9.22 -15.04
CA SER A 459 4.41 -8.42 -14.72
C SER A 459 5.16 -8.00 -15.98
N GLY A 460 5.26 -8.89 -16.98
CA GLY A 460 5.86 -8.60 -18.27
C GLY A 460 5.11 -7.57 -19.10
N GLU A 461 3.77 -7.53 -19.04
CA GLU A 461 2.97 -6.50 -19.71
C GLU A 461 3.19 -5.10 -19.12
N VAL A 462 3.31 -5.00 -17.79
CA VAL A 462 3.65 -3.73 -17.12
C VAL A 462 5.05 -3.26 -17.54
N ILE A 463 6.02 -4.18 -17.57
CA ILE A 463 7.39 -3.92 -18.04
C ILE A 463 7.39 -3.42 -19.48
N ALA A 464 6.66 -4.08 -20.39
CA ALA A 464 6.56 -3.66 -21.78
C ALA A 464 5.97 -2.26 -21.89
N GLN A 465 4.93 -1.95 -21.12
CA GLN A 465 4.32 -0.61 -21.13
C GLN A 465 5.27 0.47 -20.58
N LEU A 466 6.06 0.18 -19.54
CA LEU A 466 7.09 1.09 -19.03
C LEU A 466 8.15 1.38 -20.10
N ILE A 467 8.60 0.35 -20.82
CA ILE A 467 9.56 0.49 -21.92
C ILE A 467 8.97 1.32 -23.07
N GLU A 468 7.73 1.05 -23.47
CA GLU A 468 7.02 1.82 -24.51
C GLU A 468 6.96 3.30 -24.14
N GLU A 469 6.56 3.64 -22.92
CA GLU A 469 6.46 5.03 -22.47
C GLU A 469 7.83 5.73 -22.42
N LEU A 470 8.90 5.02 -22.03
CA LEU A 470 10.27 5.56 -22.10
C LEU A 470 10.68 5.86 -23.54
N ILE A 471 10.40 4.96 -24.49
CA ILE A 471 10.70 5.15 -25.91
C ILE A 471 9.89 6.33 -26.48
N VAL A 472 8.58 6.39 -26.21
CA VAL A 472 7.72 7.50 -26.65
C VAL A 472 8.26 8.82 -26.13
N ASN A 473 8.70 8.88 -24.87
CA ASN A 473 9.25 10.08 -24.28
C ASN A 473 10.61 10.47 -24.89
N ALA A 474 11.50 9.52 -25.14
CA ALA A 474 12.76 9.75 -25.84
C ALA A 474 12.53 10.35 -27.24
N ILE A 475 11.58 9.81 -28.01
CA ILE A 475 11.27 10.31 -29.36
C ILE A 475 10.55 11.66 -29.31
N ARG A 476 9.52 11.79 -28.46
CA ARG A 476 8.66 12.97 -28.37
C ARG A 476 9.38 14.19 -27.81
N HIS A 477 10.02 14.01 -26.66
CA HIS A 477 10.65 15.09 -25.90
C HIS A 477 12.15 15.18 -26.16
N GLY A 478 12.83 14.03 -26.21
CA GLY A 478 14.27 13.94 -26.47
C GLY A 478 14.65 14.16 -27.93
N LYS A 479 13.71 13.93 -28.87
CA LYS A 479 13.95 13.91 -30.32
C LYS A 479 15.00 12.86 -30.72
N ALA A 480 15.04 11.76 -29.96
CA ALA A 480 15.94 10.65 -30.20
C ALA A 480 15.67 9.97 -31.55
N LYS A 481 16.75 9.54 -32.20
CA LYS A 481 16.76 8.73 -33.42
C LYS A 481 17.32 7.33 -33.17
N ASN A 482 18.20 7.17 -32.18
CA ASN A 482 18.77 5.88 -31.81
C ASN A 482 18.47 5.61 -30.34
N ILE A 483 17.84 4.47 -30.06
CA ILE A 483 17.40 4.08 -28.72
C ILE A 483 17.83 2.64 -28.45
N THR A 484 18.51 2.43 -27.33
CA THR A 484 18.92 1.10 -26.85
C THR A 484 18.24 0.82 -25.52
N VAL A 485 17.48 -0.27 -25.48
CA VAL A 485 16.78 -0.74 -24.28
C VAL A 485 17.48 -1.99 -23.78
N ASN A 486 17.97 -1.96 -22.53
CA ASN A 486 18.42 -3.15 -21.82
C ASN A 486 17.51 -3.40 -20.62
N ALA A 487 17.02 -4.63 -20.50
CA ALA A 487 16.29 -5.08 -19.32
C ALA A 487 16.93 -6.36 -18.76
N THR A 488 17.06 -6.45 -17.44
CA THR A 488 17.62 -7.61 -16.75
C THR A 488 16.80 -7.93 -15.52
N ILE A 489 16.46 -9.21 -15.32
CA ILE A 489 15.69 -9.65 -14.16
C ILE A 489 16.63 -10.33 -13.17
N ALA A 490 16.63 -9.85 -11.92
CA ALA A 490 17.35 -10.44 -10.80
C ALA A 490 16.53 -10.29 -9.52
N ASP A 491 16.48 -11.33 -8.70
CA ASP A 491 15.80 -11.33 -7.38
C ASP A 491 14.32 -10.86 -7.42
N GLY A 492 13.59 -11.19 -8.48
CA GLY A 492 12.19 -10.78 -8.66
C GLY A 492 12.00 -9.30 -8.99
N LEU A 493 13.07 -8.62 -9.43
CA LEU A 493 13.04 -7.24 -9.91
C LEU A 493 13.57 -7.19 -11.34
N CYS A 494 12.88 -6.44 -12.20
CA CYS A 494 13.33 -6.11 -13.55
C CYS A 494 13.96 -4.72 -13.54
N VAL A 495 15.27 -4.65 -13.74
CA VAL A 495 16.01 -3.41 -13.93
C VAL A 495 15.98 -3.06 -15.40
N ILE A 496 15.43 -1.89 -15.72
CA ILE A 496 15.28 -1.39 -17.08
C ILE A 496 16.16 -0.16 -17.26
N SER A 497 16.93 -0.14 -18.34
CA SER A 497 17.71 1.01 -18.77
C SER A 497 17.45 1.32 -20.25
N VAL A 498 17.15 2.58 -20.53
CA VAL A 498 16.92 3.08 -21.89
C VAL A 498 17.91 4.21 -22.15
N LEU A 499 18.85 3.96 -23.06
CA LEU A 499 19.82 4.93 -23.53
C LEU A 499 19.37 5.47 -24.88
N ASP A 500 19.31 6.79 -25.04
CA ASP A 500 18.93 7.45 -26.28
C ASP A 500 19.85 8.60 -26.64
N ASP A 501 19.96 8.92 -27.94
CA ASP A 501 20.76 10.04 -28.46
C ASP A 501 20.04 11.41 -28.39
N GLY A 502 18.87 11.45 -27.75
CA GLY A 502 18.08 12.64 -27.52
C GLY A 502 18.62 13.53 -26.40
N ARG A 503 18.08 14.74 -26.30
CA ARG A 503 18.45 15.72 -25.26
C ARG A 503 17.32 15.92 -24.26
N ILE A 504 17.65 15.89 -22.96
CA ILE A 504 16.71 16.22 -21.89
C ILE A 504 16.15 17.63 -22.10
N LYS A 505 14.83 17.72 -22.29
CA LYS A 505 14.08 18.97 -22.18
C LYS A 505 13.22 18.92 -20.93
N SER A 506 13.46 19.86 -20.01
CA SER A 506 12.63 20.05 -18.81
C SER A 506 11.19 20.39 -19.20
N THR A 507 10.27 19.46 -18.99
CA THR A 507 8.82 19.70 -19.11
C THR A 507 8.26 20.05 -17.72
N LYS A 508 7.66 21.25 -17.58
CA LYS A 508 7.15 21.79 -16.29
C LYS A 508 5.84 21.14 -15.79
N LYS A 509 5.28 20.13 -16.48
CA LYS A 509 4.01 19.48 -16.11
C LYS A 509 4.15 17.97 -16.15
N ALA A 510 3.92 17.32 -15.01
CA ALA A 510 3.75 15.87 -14.93
C ALA A 510 2.57 15.44 -15.83
N GLY A 511 2.81 14.46 -16.70
CA GLY A 511 1.79 13.81 -17.53
C GLY A 511 1.36 12.46 -16.96
N LEU A 512 0.41 11.80 -17.63
CA LEU A 512 -0.05 10.46 -17.23
C LEU A 512 1.10 9.42 -17.24
N GLY A 513 2.05 9.55 -18.18
CA GLY A 513 3.25 8.70 -18.26
C GLY A 513 4.18 8.82 -17.05
N SER A 514 4.34 10.02 -16.47
CA SER A 514 5.10 10.18 -15.22
C SER A 514 4.39 9.54 -14.02
N THR A 515 3.05 9.52 -14.00
CA THR A 515 2.27 8.81 -12.97
C THR A 515 2.47 7.29 -13.07
N LEU A 516 2.59 6.75 -14.29
CA LEU A 516 2.92 5.34 -14.49
C LEU A 516 4.28 4.97 -13.87
N PHE A 517 5.30 5.82 -14.06
CA PHE A 517 6.61 5.62 -13.44
C PHE A 517 6.56 5.76 -11.91
N GLU A 518 5.86 6.75 -11.37
CA GLU A 518 5.71 6.94 -9.92
C GLU A 518 5.06 5.75 -9.22
N VAL A 519 4.10 5.08 -9.88
CA VAL A 519 3.37 3.94 -9.30
C VAL A 519 4.16 2.64 -9.42
N PHE A 520 4.74 2.36 -10.59
CA PHE A 520 5.33 1.05 -10.87
C PHE A 520 6.85 1.00 -10.73
N ALA A 521 7.52 2.15 -10.74
CA ALA A 521 8.97 2.26 -10.65
C ALA A 521 9.40 3.55 -9.92
N PRO A 522 9.13 3.68 -8.61
CA PRO A 522 9.36 4.91 -7.85
C PRO A 522 10.83 5.33 -7.76
N ASP A 523 11.76 4.45 -8.11
CA ASP A 523 13.20 4.70 -8.17
C ASP A 523 13.67 5.24 -9.53
N TRP A 524 12.75 5.50 -10.47
CA TRP A 524 13.09 5.96 -11.81
C TRP A 524 13.93 7.24 -11.79
N LYS A 525 14.91 7.31 -12.69
CA LYS A 525 15.84 8.44 -12.82
C LYS A 525 16.13 8.72 -14.29
N LEU A 526 16.44 9.98 -14.55
CA LEU A 526 16.89 10.46 -15.86
C LEU A 526 18.23 11.17 -15.68
N ALA A 527 19.24 10.78 -16.45
CA ALA A 527 20.58 11.36 -16.39
C ALA A 527 21.09 11.72 -17.79
N SER A 528 21.74 12.89 -17.92
CA SER A 528 22.51 13.21 -19.12
C SER A 528 23.82 12.45 -19.08
N THR A 529 24.17 11.80 -20.18
CA THR A 529 25.45 11.09 -20.38
C THR A 529 26.18 11.69 -21.57
N SER A 530 27.45 11.30 -21.78
CA SER A 530 28.22 11.72 -22.95
C SER A 530 27.65 11.23 -24.28
N GLN A 531 26.81 10.19 -24.25
CA GLN A 531 26.18 9.60 -25.43
C GLN A 531 24.72 10.03 -25.63
N GLY A 532 24.15 10.84 -24.73
CA GLY A 532 22.78 11.33 -24.82
C GLY A 532 22.05 11.29 -23.48
N THR A 533 20.85 10.72 -23.44
CA THR A 533 20.02 10.63 -22.23
C THR A 533 19.89 9.16 -21.79
N LEU A 534 20.05 8.91 -20.49
CA LEU A 534 19.88 7.60 -19.87
C LEU A 534 18.71 7.65 -18.89
N ALA A 535 17.67 6.86 -19.13
CA ALA A 535 16.60 6.59 -18.18
C ALA A 535 16.83 5.22 -17.53
N THR A 536 16.75 5.17 -16.20
CA THR A 536 16.87 3.91 -15.43
C THR A 536 15.71 3.78 -14.46
N LEU A 537 15.10 2.60 -14.38
CA LEU A 537 14.01 2.33 -13.45
C LEU A 537 13.99 0.85 -13.03
N THR A 538 13.40 0.55 -11.88
CA THR A 538 13.22 -0.84 -11.42
C THR A 538 11.74 -1.15 -11.22
N ALA A 539 11.26 -2.21 -11.85
CA ALA A 539 9.90 -2.70 -11.71
C ALA A 539 9.89 -4.08 -11.04
N LYS A 540 8.85 -4.40 -10.27
CA LYS A 540 8.70 -5.74 -9.67
C LYS A 540 8.29 -6.77 -10.71
N TYR A 541 8.94 -7.93 -10.70
CA TYR A 541 8.63 -9.08 -11.54
C TYR A 541 8.23 -10.25 -10.65
N PHE A 542 6.92 -10.49 -10.53
CA PHE A 542 6.34 -11.63 -9.81
C PHE A 542 5.57 -12.55 -10.75
#